data_AF-A0A7D9IJA9-F1
#
_entry.id   AF-A0A7D9IJA9-F1
#
_cell.length_a   1.000
_cell.length_b   1.000
_cell.length_c   1.000
_cell.angle_alpha   90.00
_cell.angle_beta   90.00
_cell.angle_gamma   90.00
#
_symmetry.space_group_name_H-M   'P 1'
#
loop_
_entity.id
_entity.type
_entity.pdbx_description
1 polymer ?
#
loop_
_entity_poly.entity_id
_entity_poly.type
_entity_poly.pdbx_seq_one_letter_code
_entity_poly.pdbx_strand_id
1 'polypeptide(L)'
;GWCDTHTDGGGFLLIGMKNSPVTWNVPSNDTPVDPKGPPHWSSKFGDVNVQDFAIQISTTKNFEDTKAHWSYRLKIKRALGHLFGIGSGGCSHFHSGIGNISYVKDILTETVVTTEFNCSQFGPHSDVGWKRMNYCLRNKCLKGYAFIEGFPFKLDSYGSFSYSTSSKFSVITDDATAFVGCDAGKCCACFGSKSGRGHYCSRKCKAVNGGTVLTGQVYVWYWIRTRMPRRLWKRCMEFKMKTETGKFETYYIDRKTSTAHKGTCSQQLQTFFNEGTLLVKNKESFKNLPQVPGLLSYREDNNLLYINKGNEWDVISTEKETQNLEKNINGKLQSLEDKLSKIEGRLNAKSVYGSILTPGKSCNDILAANKLALSRIYWIKPAINKLFQVYCDMETRGGGWTLVYSYTFTNYSSFRSGSNAVTPRPNWPAHGANVPISTTPPLSESSFGAVDWNLWTNIGHEFMIKSNINDWIVCQPNGGSLVIEKEGSMSCQNVKNVATACSGVAPNIINWHTYGPYLRASSVYYYFDGNTSGNWPTHDPCGTYNTDHKKGVSTPGGQIYLR
;
A
#
# COMPACT_ATOMS: atom_id res chain seq x y z
N GLY A 1 3.38 -38.55 26.82
CA GLY A 1 3.73 -39.52 25.78
C GLY A 1 4.13 -38.77 24.55
N TRP A 2 5.12 -39.25 23.81
CA TRP A 2 5.62 -38.56 22.63
C TRP A 2 4.62 -38.63 21.48
N CYS A 3 4.45 -37.52 20.74
CA CYS A 3 3.55 -37.42 19.60
C CYS A 3 4.34 -36.87 18.42
N ASP A 4 4.36 -37.61 17.31
CA ASP A 4 4.91 -37.15 16.04
C ASP A 4 3.80 -36.48 15.22
N THR A 5 3.96 -35.18 15.02
CA THR A 5 3.04 -34.29 14.30
C THR A 5 3.44 -34.03 12.85
N HIS A 6 4.59 -34.55 12.39
CA HIS A 6 5.16 -34.19 11.09
C HIS A 6 5.13 -35.37 10.11
N THR A 7 5.57 -36.55 10.55
CA THR A 7 5.76 -37.69 9.66
C THR A 7 4.43 -38.22 9.11
N ASP A 8 4.33 -38.36 7.78
CA ASP A 8 3.13 -38.85 7.08
C ASP A 8 1.86 -38.08 7.49
N GLY A 9 1.96 -36.75 7.61
CA GLY A 9 0.88 -35.88 8.04
C GLY A 9 0.57 -35.90 9.53
N GLY A 10 1.37 -36.57 10.35
CA GLY A 10 1.35 -36.49 11.82
C GLY A 10 0.26 -37.32 12.53
N GLY A 11 0.17 -37.14 13.85
CA GLY A 11 -0.81 -37.82 14.70
C GLY A 11 -0.38 -39.22 15.16
N PHE A 12 0.91 -39.56 15.03
CA PHE A 12 1.47 -40.79 15.56
C PHE A 12 1.83 -40.62 17.04
N LEU A 13 1.36 -41.53 17.88
CA LEU A 13 1.66 -41.60 19.30
C LEU A 13 2.70 -42.69 19.54
N LEU A 14 3.77 -42.36 20.24
CA LEU A 14 4.78 -43.34 20.64
C LEU A 14 4.25 -44.19 21.78
N ILE A 15 4.20 -45.50 21.57
CA ILE A 15 3.64 -46.45 22.54
C ILE A 15 4.63 -47.50 23.03
N GLY A 16 5.76 -47.64 22.34
CA GLY A 16 6.81 -48.57 22.71
C GLY A 16 8.15 -48.17 22.11
N MET A 17 9.22 -48.42 22.85
CA MET A 17 10.59 -48.25 22.37
C MET A 17 11.46 -49.42 22.83
N LYS A 18 12.37 -49.86 21.96
CA LYS A 18 13.34 -50.93 22.21
C LYS A 18 14.72 -50.52 21.72
N ASN A 19 15.75 -51.10 22.33
CA ASN A 19 17.15 -51.00 21.93
C ASN A 19 17.74 -52.36 21.50
N SER A 20 16.86 -53.31 21.14
CA SER A 20 17.17 -54.64 20.66
C SER A 20 16.13 -55.08 19.64
N PRO A 21 16.50 -55.92 18.64
CA PRO A 21 15.53 -56.53 17.73
C PRO A 21 14.69 -57.62 18.41
N VAL A 22 14.99 -58.01 19.65
CA VAL A 22 14.22 -59.04 20.37
C VAL A 22 12.81 -58.52 20.66
N THR A 23 11.82 -59.25 20.16
CA THR A 23 10.45 -58.76 20.24
C THR A 23 9.86 -58.88 21.64
N TRP A 24 10.19 -59.91 22.42
CA TRP A 24 9.39 -60.33 23.60
C TRP A 24 9.85 -59.82 24.97
N ASN A 25 11.10 -59.36 25.08
CA ASN A 25 11.76 -59.08 26.35
C ASN A 25 11.49 -57.67 26.91
N VAL A 26 10.48 -56.97 26.39
CA VAL A 26 10.30 -55.54 26.66
C VAL A 26 9.25 -55.34 27.72
N PRO A 27 9.58 -54.67 28.85
CA PRO A 27 8.65 -54.50 29.94
C PRO A 27 7.48 -53.61 29.52
N SER A 28 6.35 -53.76 30.22
CA SER A 28 5.21 -52.84 30.10
C SER A 28 4.94 -52.19 31.44
N ASN A 29 4.61 -50.90 31.43
CA ASN A 29 4.24 -50.13 32.61
C ASN A 29 3.27 -49.00 32.26
N ASP A 30 2.77 -48.29 33.26
CA ASP A 30 1.82 -47.19 33.14
C ASP A 30 2.47 -45.82 32.87
N THR A 31 3.77 -45.79 32.56
CA THR A 31 4.48 -44.56 32.22
C THR A 31 4.43 -44.29 30.71
N PRO A 32 4.36 -43.02 30.27
CA PRO A 32 4.43 -42.71 28.85
C PRO A 32 5.82 -42.98 28.28
N VAL A 33 5.88 -43.41 27.02
CA VAL A 33 7.16 -43.70 26.35
C VAL A 33 7.86 -42.42 25.91
N ASP A 34 9.15 -42.34 26.25
CA ASP A 34 10.11 -41.35 25.75
C ASP A 34 11.01 -42.03 24.69
N PRO A 35 11.19 -41.45 23.50
CA PRO A 35 12.00 -42.05 22.43
C PRO A 35 13.48 -42.25 22.81
N LYS A 36 14.02 -41.47 23.74
CA LYS A 36 15.40 -41.57 24.26
C LYS A 36 15.47 -42.22 25.65
N GLY A 37 14.32 -42.55 26.24
CA GLY A 37 14.20 -43.15 27.57
C GLY A 37 14.62 -44.63 27.62
N PRO A 38 14.29 -45.37 28.69
CA PRO A 38 14.53 -46.80 28.77
C PRO A 38 13.51 -47.60 27.93
N PRO A 39 13.89 -48.79 27.40
CA PRO A 39 12.98 -49.67 26.67
C PRO A 39 11.76 -50.09 27.50
N HIS A 40 10.55 -49.80 27.01
CA HIS A 40 9.29 -50.29 27.56
C HIS A 40 8.15 -50.06 26.59
N TRP A 41 7.02 -50.73 26.84
CA TRP A 41 5.69 -50.39 26.34
C TRP A 41 4.91 -49.60 27.39
N SER A 42 4.04 -48.72 26.93
CA SER A 42 3.11 -48.02 27.81
C SER A 42 1.74 -48.70 27.79
N SER A 43 1.31 -49.21 28.94
CA SER A 43 0.01 -49.86 29.12
C SER A 43 -1.17 -48.88 29.07
N LYS A 44 -0.90 -47.56 29.10
CA LYS A 44 -1.91 -46.51 28.96
C LYS A 44 -2.62 -46.49 27.61
N PHE A 45 -2.05 -47.15 26.60
CA PHE A 45 -2.60 -47.16 25.24
C PHE A 45 -3.37 -48.43 24.89
N GLY A 46 -3.50 -49.40 25.81
CA GLY A 46 -4.12 -50.70 25.53
C GLY A 46 -5.53 -50.63 24.95
N ASP A 47 -6.34 -49.67 25.41
CA ASP A 47 -7.73 -49.48 24.93
C ASP A 47 -7.88 -48.43 23.82
N VAL A 48 -6.76 -47.86 23.37
CA VAL A 48 -6.77 -46.86 22.30
C VAL A 48 -7.03 -47.55 20.96
N ASN A 49 -8.08 -47.11 20.27
CA ASN A 49 -8.44 -47.62 18.94
C ASN A 49 -7.39 -47.21 17.90
N VAL A 50 -6.65 -48.18 17.40
CA VAL A 50 -5.59 -48.05 16.40
C VAL A 50 -6.19 -48.08 15.00
N GLN A 51 -5.75 -47.16 14.15
CA GLN A 51 -6.05 -47.08 12.72
C GLN A 51 -4.80 -47.38 11.88
N ASP A 52 -3.64 -46.88 12.31
CA ASP A 52 -2.33 -47.20 11.74
C ASP A 52 -1.39 -47.66 12.84
N PHE A 53 -0.63 -48.74 12.58
CA PHE A 53 0.41 -49.24 13.47
C PHE A 53 1.75 -49.20 12.71
N ALA A 54 2.72 -48.43 13.19
CA ALA A 54 3.98 -48.21 12.49
C ALA A 54 5.20 -48.67 13.31
N ILE A 55 6.22 -49.10 12.58
CA ILE A 55 7.49 -49.63 13.11
C ILE A 55 8.63 -48.87 12.48
N GLN A 56 9.44 -48.23 13.32
CA GLN A 56 10.60 -47.42 12.93
C GLN A 56 11.87 -48.07 13.45
N ILE A 57 12.91 -48.13 12.62
CA ILE A 57 14.18 -48.80 12.92
C ILE A 57 15.34 -47.84 12.71
N SER A 58 16.27 -47.79 13.67
CA SER A 58 17.53 -47.04 13.59
C SER A 58 18.70 -47.85 14.16
N THR A 59 19.92 -47.47 13.76
CA THR A 59 21.18 -47.94 14.35
C THR A 59 21.63 -47.10 15.54
N THR A 60 21.00 -45.94 15.79
CA THR A 60 21.38 -45.01 16.86
C THR A 60 20.19 -44.68 17.76
N LYS A 61 20.46 -44.12 18.96
CA LYS A 61 19.42 -43.58 19.86
C LYS A 61 18.68 -42.39 19.26
N ASN A 62 19.18 -41.84 18.15
CA ASN A 62 18.51 -40.77 17.44
C ASN A 62 17.49 -41.38 16.46
N PHE A 63 16.20 -41.21 16.76
CA PHE A 63 15.15 -41.71 15.88
C PHE A 63 15.13 -40.98 14.53
N GLU A 64 15.74 -39.80 14.40
CA GLU A 64 15.90 -39.12 13.11
C GLU A 64 16.84 -39.89 12.14
N ASP A 65 17.74 -40.73 12.65
CA ASP A 65 18.61 -41.58 11.83
C ASP A 65 17.90 -42.88 11.39
N THR A 66 16.65 -42.75 10.97
CA THR A 66 15.81 -43.88 10.60
C THR A 66 16.34 -44.58 9.36
N LYS A 67 16.52 -45.91 9.45
CA LYS A 67 16.93 -46.76 8.33
C LYS A 67 15.74 -47.40 7.62
N ALA A 68 14.68 -47.71 8.37
CA ALA A 68 13.42 -48.21 7.82
C ALA A 68 12.23 -47.76 8.67
N HIS A 69 11.12 -47.42 8.02
CA HIS A 69 9.88 -47.02 8.69
C HIS A 69 8.68 -47.39 7.85
N TRP A 70 7.81 -48.27 8.35
CA TRP A 70 6.59 -48.65 7.64
C TRP A 70 5.39 -48.65 8.57
N SER A 71 4.20 -48.57 7.98
CA SER A 71 2.94 -48.64 8.72
C SER A 71 1.96 -49.63 8.10
N TYR A 72 1.19 -50.26 8.97
CA TYR A 72 0.02 -51.05 8.62
C TYR A 72 -1.23 -50.18 8.75
N ARG A 73 -1.93 -49.94 7.63
CA ARG A 73 -3.26 -49.35 7.66
C ARG A 73 -4.29 -50.43 7.96
N LEU A 74 -5.07 -50.30 9.03
CA LEU A 74 -6.16 -51.26 9.31
C LEU A 74 -7.44 -50.90 8.52
N LYS A 75 -8.14 -51.90 8.01
CA LYS A 75 -9.49 -51.75 7.41
C LYS A 75 -10.51 -51.31 8.47
N ILE A 76 -10.39 -51.88 9.67
CA ILE A 76 -11.29 -51.65 10.81
C ILE A 76 -10.45 -51.25 12.02
N LYS A 77 -10.80 -50.11 12.64
CA LYS A 77 -10.15 -49.63 13.86
C LYS A 77 -10.45 -50.56 15.03
N ARG A 78 -9.46 -50.79 15.89
CA ARG A 78 -9.61 -51.63 17.09
C ARG A 78 -8.59 -51.28 18.16
N ALA A 79 -8.93 -51.57 19.41
CA ALA A 79 -8.06 -51.31 20.56
C ALA A 79 -6.70 -52.01 20.39
N LEU A 80 -5.62 -51.33 20.79
CA LEU A 80 -4.25 -51.83 20.70
C LEU A 80 -4.08 -53.21 21.36
N GLY A 81 -4.70 -53.42 22.52
CA GLY A 81 -4.69 -54.70 23.23
C GLY A 81 -5.55 -55.80 22.59
N HIS A 82 -6.18 -55.54 21.44
CA HIS A 82 -6.84 -56.56 20.60
C HIS A 82 -6.18 -56.68 19.22
N LEU A 83 -5.12 -55.91 18.95
CA LEU A 83 -4.54 -55.80 17.61
C LEU A 83 -4.01 -57.14 17.10
N PHE A 84 -3.48 -57.95 18.01
CA PHE A 84 -2.78 -59.21 17.75
C PHE A 84 -3.64 -60.47 18.02
N GLY A 85 -4.87 -60.29 18.53
CA GLY A 85 -5.72 -61.38 18.99
C GLY A 85 -6.44 -62.14 17.87
N ILE A 86 -6.66 -63.43 18.10
CA ILE A 86 -7.51 -64.29 17.26
C ILE A 86 -8.98 -63.89 17.44
N GLY A 87 -9.73 -63.76 16.33
CA GLY A 87 -11.16 -63.40 16.34
C GLY A 87 -11.47 -61.92 16.58
N SER A 88 -10.48 -61.11 16.97
CA SER A 88 -10.64 -59.66 17.19
C SER A 88 -10.02 -58.80 16.08
N GLY A 89 -9.96 -59.32 14.85
CA GLY A 89 -9.39 -58.63 13.67
C GLY A 89 -7.90 -58.90 13.42
N GLY A 90 -7.31 -59.90 14.07
CA GLY A 90 -5.99 -60.46 13.74
C GLY A 90 -5.96 -61.20 12.39
N CYS A 91 -4.86 -61.90 12.12
CA CYS A 91 -4.58 -62.54 10.84
C CYS A 91 -5.55 -63.66 10.42
N SER A 92 -5.75 -64.68 11.26
CA SER A 92 -6.71 -65.78 11.06
C SER A 92 -7.10 -66.44 12.39
N HIS A 93 -7.96 -67.47 12.34
CA HIS A 93 -8.31 -68.27 13.53
C HIS A 93 -7.13 -69.08 14.12
N PHE A 94 -6.07 -69.32 13.34
CA PHE A 94 -4.92 -70.14 13.75
C PHE A 94 -3.62 -69.35 13.90
N HIS A 95 -3.56 -68.14 13.31
CA HIS A 95 -2.37 -67.31 13.31
C HIS A 95 -2.66 -65.94 13.92
N SER A 96 -1.93 -65.62 14.97
CA SER A 96 -1.94 -64.30 15.60
C SER A 96 -1.02 -63.35 14.87
N GLY A 97 -1.38 -62.07 14.92
CA GLY A 97 -0.66 -61.02 14.21
C GLY A 97 -1.56 -59.85 13.87
N ILE A 98 -1.01 -58.91 13.12
CA ILE A 98 -1.74 -57.71 12.69
C ILE A 98 -2.48 -58.08 11.40
N GLY A 99 -3.77 -58.36 11.52
CA GLY A 99 -4.65 -58.65 10.38
C GLY A 99 -5.55 -57.49 10.00
N ASN A 100 -6.38 -57.75 8.97
CA ASN A 100 -7.25 -56.77 8.34
C ASN A 100 -6.49 -55.53 7.86
N ILE A 101 -5.31 -55.74 7.28
CA ILE A 101 -4.51 -54.66 6.72
C ILE A 101 -5.10 -54.27 5.36
N SER A 102 -5.34 -52.97 5.17
CA SER A 102 -5.83 -52.38 3.93
C SER A 102 -4.69 -52.08 2.97
N TYR A 103 -3.57 -51.60 3.48
CA TYR A 103 -2.35 -51.36 2.73
C TYR A 103 -1.17 -51.22 3.69
N VAL A 104 0.03 -51.42 3.16
CA VAL A 104 1.29 -51.09 3.82
C VAL A 104 1.89 -49.86 3.16
N LYS A 105 2.32 -48.92 3.99
CA LYS A 105 2.96 -47.68 3.53
C LYS A 105 4.39 -47.64 4.03
N ASP A 106 5.35 -47.44 3.13
CA ASP A 106 6.69 -46.99 3.50
C ASP A 106 6.60 -45.51 3.85
N ILE A 107 6.89 -45.22 5.11
CA ILE A 107 6.72 -43.88 5.66
C ILE A 107 7.90 -42.98 5.28
N LEU A 108 9.10 -43.53 5.03
CA LEU A 108 10.26 -42.72 4.62
C LEU A 108 10.08 -42.06 3.25
N THR A 109 9.26 -42.68 2.40
CA THR A 109 8.97 -42.23 1.02
C THR A 109 7.53 -41.79 0.84
N GLU A 110 6.73 -41.92 1.89
CA GLU A 110 5.28 -41.74 1.85
C GLU A 110 4.57 -42.56 0.75
N THR A 111 5.14 -43.71 0.34
CA THR A 111 4.61 -44.54 -0.73
C THR A 111 3.81 -45.73 -0.20
N VAL A 112 2.64 -45.99 -0.80
CA VAL A 112 1.95 -47.27 -0.59
C VAL A 112 2.72 -48.34 -1.36
N VAL A 113 3.33 -49.26 -0.62
CA VAL A 113 4.19 -50.32 -1.19
C VAL A 113 3.40 -51.56 -1.56
N THR A 114 2.25 -51.79 -0.92
CA THR A 114 1.31 -52.86 -1.30
C THR A 114 -0.09 -52.62 -0.73
N THR A 115 -1.12 -52.99 -1.50
CA THR A 115 -2.53 -53.07 -1.09
C THR A 115 -3.00 -54.51 -0.92
N GLU A 116 -2.21 -55.48 -1.35
CA GLU A 116 -2.54 -56.91 -1.35
C GLU A 116 -2.20 -57.59 -0.01
N PHE A 117 -1.29 -57.00 0.75
CA PHE A 117 -0.88 -57.51 2.05
C PHE A 117 -1.97 -57.28 3.11
N ASN A 118 -2.52 -58.37 3.65
CA ASN A 118 -3.64 -58.33 4.58
C ASN A 118 -3.23 -58.71 6.02
N CYS A 119 -2.06 -59.36 6.20
CA CYS A 119 -1.72 -60.00 7.47
C CYS A 119 -0.20 -60.09 7.74
N SER A 120 0.27 -59.42 8.81
CA SER A 120 1.59 -59.66 9.40
C SER A 120 1.46 -60.71 10.49
N GLN A 121 1.84 -61.96 10.20
CA GLN A 121 1.85 -63.01 11.21
C GLN A 121 3.07 -62.84 12.11
N PHE A 122 2.83 -62.96 13.39
CA PHE A 122 3.84 -62.63 14.39
C PHE A 122 4.52 -63.88 14.95
N GLY A 123 4.06 -65.10 14.63
CA GLY A 123 4.73 -66.36 14.98
C GLY A 123 3.87 -67.62 14.85
N PRO A 124 4.43 -68.80 15.15
CA PRO A 124 3.83 -70.09 14.79
C PRO A 124 2.72 -70.61 15.72
N HIS A 125 2.60 -70.14 16.97
CA HIS A 125 1.65 -70.70 17.96
C HIS A 125 0.68 -69.67 18.55
N SER A 126 -0.63 -69.98 18.58
CA SER A 126 -1.78 -69.10 18.87
C SER A 126 -2.04 -68.68 20.31
N ASP A 127 -1.53 -69.39 21.33
CA ASP A 127 -2.12 -69.27 22.67
C ASP A 127 -1.22 -68.73 23.78
N VAL A 128 0.10 -68.88 23.68
CA VAL A 128 0.98 -68.67 24.86
C VAL A 128 1.68 -67.31 24.84
N GLY A 129 1.98 -66.76 23.65
CA GLY A 129 2.61 -65.44 23.52
C GLY A 129 1.63 -64.26 23.43
N TRP A 130 0.60 -64.37 22.58
CA TRP A 130 -0.24 -63.23 22.17
C TRP A 130 -1.18 -62.74 23.25
N LYS A 131 -1.79 -63.69 23.97
CA LYS A 131 -2.65 -63.38 25.12
C LYS A 131 -1.85 -62.58 26.15
N ARG A 132 -0.58 -62.93 26.36
CA ARG A 132 0.31 -62.20 27.27
C ARG A 132 0.70 -60.83 26.74
N MET A 133 1.02 -60.68 25.46
CA MET A 133 1.28 -59.38 24.85
C MET A 133 0.06 -58.45 24.97
N ASN A 134 -1.14 -58.92 24.57
CA ASN A 134 -2.39 -58.17 24.70
C ASN A 134 -2.71 -57.80 26.15
N TYR A 135 -2.46 -58.72 27.10
CA TYR A 135 -2.58 -58.46 28.52
C TYR A 135 -1.60 -57.37 28.99
N CYS A 136 -0.33 -57.47 28.62
CA CYS A 136 0.71 -56.53 29.02
C CYS A 136 0.54 -55.16 28.36
N LEU A 137 -0.12 -55.05 27.21
CA LEU A 137 -0.49 -53.76 26.64
C LEU A 137 -1.55 -53.02 27.46
N ARG A 138 -2.17 -53.68 28.46
CA ARG A 138 -3.10 -53.09 29.43
C ARG A 138 -2.63 -53.14 30.88
N ASN A 139 -1.62 -53.96 31.17
CA ASN A 139 -1.17 -54.26 32.52
C ASN A 139 0.35 -54.15 32.64
N LYS A 140 0.83 -53.86 33.85
CA LYS A 140 2.27 -53.82 34.13
C LYS A 140 2.88 -55.22 34.03
N CYS A 141 3.96 -55.35 33.27
CA CYS A 141 4.71 -56.60 33.07
C CYS A 141 6.22 -56.33 33.15
N LEU A 142 6.81 -56.52 34.33
CA LEU A 142 8.20 -56.12 34.62
C LEU A 142 9.27 -56.89 33.84
N LYS A 143 9.04 -58.17 33.54
CA LYS A 143 9.99 -59.01 32.77
C LYS A 143 9.69 -59.01 31.26
N GLY A 144 8.75 -58.17 30.81
CA GLY A 144 8.16 -58.26 29.47
C GLY A 144 7.20 -59.44 29.33
N TYR A 145 6.86 -59.79 28.09
CA TYR A 145 5.84 -60.80 27.79
C TYR A 145 6.44 -62.12 27.28
N ALA A 146 7.78 -62.24 27.25
CA ALA A 146 8.49 -63.50 26.99
C ALA A 146 8.41 -64.52 28.15
N PHE A 147 8.11 -64.04 29.37
CA PHE A 147 8.18 -64.81 30.62
C PHE A 147 6.77 -65.05 31.18
N ILE A 148 6.48 -66.31 31.51
CA ILE A 148 5.25 -66.73 32.17
C ILE A 148 5.60 -67.16 33.58
N GLU A 149 4.98 -66.52 34.55
CA GLU A 149 5.19 -66.83 35.97
C GLU A 149 4.72 -68.26 36.25
N GLY A 150 5.63 -69.10 36.77
CA GLY A 150 5.37 -70.53 37.04
C GLY A 150 5.81 -71.53 35.96
N PHE A 151 6.38 -71.10 34.81
CA PHE A 151 6.89 -72.00 33.78
C PHE A 151 8.37 -71.72 33.41
N PRO A 152 9.22 -72.74 33.16
CA PRO A 152 10.66 -72.59 32.97
C PRO A 152 11.11 -72.23 31.53
N PHE A 153 10.20 -71.99 30.57
CA PHE A 153 10.54 -71.68 29.18
C PHE A 153 10.30 -70.21 28.80
N LYS A 154 11.13 -69.69 27.88
CA LYS A 154 11.07 -68.31 27.37
C LYS A 154 10.63 -68.30 25.90
N LEU A 155 9.71 -67.40 25.55
CA LEU A 155 9.16 -67.27 24.19
C LEU A 155 9.83 -66.17 23.36
N ASP A 156 11.15 -66.01 23.43
CA ASP A 156 11.87 -64.96 22.69
C ASP A 156 12.57 -65.45 21.41
N SER A 157 12.59 -66.76 21.15
CA SER A 157 13.23 -67.36 19.98
C SER A 157 12.50 -67.13 18.64
N TYR A 158 11.22 -66.74 18.70
CA TYR A 158 10.38 -66.50 17.51
C TYR A 158 9.50 -65.29 17.75
N GLY A 159 9.47 -64.33 16.83
CA GLY A 159 8.40 -63.35 16.76
C GLY A 159 8.81 -62.07 16.07
N SER A 160 7.99 -61.56 15.15
CA SER A 160 8.36 -60.43 14.31
C SER A 160 7.21 -59.57 13.83
N PHE A 161 7.49 -58.29 13.59
CA PHE A 161 6.70 -57.44 12.71
C PHE A 161 7.29 -57.52 11.30
N SER A 162 6.50 -57.89 10.31
CA SER A 162 6.99 -58.03 8.93
C SER A 162 5.90 -57.72 7.90
N TYR A 163 6.32 -57.43 6.67
CA TYR A 163 5.41 -57.39 5.53
C TYR A 163 6.06 -57.89 4.25
N SER A 164 5.23 -58.28 3.30
CA SER A 164 5.62 -58.64 1.94
C SER A 164 4.78 -57.85 0.95
N THR A 165 5.41 -57.34 -0.10
CA THR A 165 4.72 -56.67 -1.22
C THR A 165 4.15 -57.64 -2.23
N SER A 166 4.63 -58.89 -2.24
CA SER A 166 4.33 -59.95 -3.20
C SER A 166 3.42 -61.05 -2.64
N SER A 167 3.24 -61.12 -1.32
CA SER A 167 2.39 -62.11 -0.64
C SER A 167 1.29 -61.44 0.18
N LYS A 168 0.14 -62.12 0.33
CA LYS A 168 -1.00 -61.62 1.13
C LYS A 168 -0.75 -61.65 2.64
N PHE A 169 0.24 -62.43 3.07
CA PHE A 169 0.68 -62.55 4.44
C PHE A 169 2.20 -62.70 4.51
N SER A 170 2.78 -62.41 5.66
CA SER A 170 4.18 -62.72 5.95
C SER A 170 4.25 -63.56 7.21
N VAL A 171 4.95 -64.69 7.12
CA VAL A 171 5.29 -65.57 8.25
C VAL A 171 6.75 -65.37 8.60
N ILE A 172 7.14 -65.72 9.82
CA ILE A 172 8.55 -65.76 10.25
C ILE A 172 9.41 -66.62 9.31
N THR A 173 8.82 -67.64 8.68
CA THR A 173 9.52 -68.63 7.86
C THR A 173 9.63 -68.26 6.39
N ASP A 174 8.96 -67.20 5.96
CA ASP A 174 8.85 -66.82 4.57
C ASP A 174 9.70 -65.58 4.30
N ASP A 175 10.07 -65.38 3.05
CA ASP A 175 10.78 -64.18 2.67
C ASP A 175 9.87 -62.94 2.84
N ALA A 176 10.43 -61.84 3.29
CA ALA A 176 9.72 -60.59 3.57
C ALA A 176 10.41 -59.39 2.92
N THR A 177 9.63 -58.33 2.68
CA THR A 177 10.13 -57.03 2.23
C THR A 177 10.81 -56.27 3.38
N ALA A 178 10.22 -56.34 4.57
CA ALA A 178 10.85 -55.88 5.82
C ALA A 178 10.44 -56.78 6.99
N PHE A 179 11.31 -56.83 7.99
CA PHE A 179 11.22 -57.72 9.13
C PHE A 179 11.95 -57.11 10.33
N VAL A 180 11.34 -57.11 11.52
CA VAL A 180 12.07 -56.92 12.77
C VAL A 180 11.57 -57.90 13.82
N GLY A 181 12.50 -58.67 14.38
CA GLY A 181 12.17 -59.71 15.33
C GLY A 181 13.14 -60.86 15.33
N CYS A 182 12.68 -62.03 15.77
CA CYS A 182 13.46 -63.25 15.87
C CYS A 182 12.88 -64.38 15.01
N ASP A 183 13.75 -65.13 14.32
CA ASP A 183 13.44 -66.38 13.65
C ASP A 183 14.44 -67.46 14.11
N ALA A 184 13.92 -68.55 14.68
CA ALA A 184 14.71 -69.68 15.17
C ALA A 184 15.92 -69.28 16.04
N GLY A 185 15.69 -68.33 16.96
CA GLY A 185 16.71 -67.81 17.89
C GLY A 185 17.68 -66.78 17.30
N LYS A 186 17.54 -66.39 16.02
CA LYS A 186 18.30 -65.32 15.40
C LYS A 186 17.44 -64.06 15.30
N CYS A 187 17.87 -62.99 15.95
CA CYS A 187 17.13 -61.73 16.01
C CYS A 187 17.82 -60.62 15.22
N CYS A 188 17.05 -59.91 14.39
CA CYS A 188 17.56 -58.81 13.56
C CYS A 188 16.45 -57.83 13.18
N ALA A 189 16.87 -56.69 12.65
CA ALA A 189 16.07 -55.86 11.77
C ALA A 189 16.57 -56.04 10.34
N CYS A 190 15.71 -56.41 9.42
CA CYS A 190 16.02 -56.55 8.01
C CYS A 190 15.01 -55.77 7.16
N PHE A 191 15.49 -55.11 6.11
CA PHE A 191 14.65 -54.31 5.22
C PHE A 191 15.32 -54.09 3.85
N GLY A 192 14.49 -53.84 2.84
CA GLY A 192 14.94 -53.44 1.50
C GLY A 192 15.29 -51.97 1.37
N SER A 193 15.52 -51.55 0.13
CA SER A 193 15.62 -50.14 -0.23
C SER A 193 14.30 -49.41 0.06
N LYS A 194 14.38 -48.08 0.20
CA LYS A 194 13.22 -47.19 0.29
C LYS A 194 12.27 -47.44 -0.89
N SER A 195 10.98 -47.61 -0.62
CA SER A 195 9.92 -48.03 -1.57
C SER A 195 10.16 -49.38 -2.27
N GLY A 196 11.12 -50.19 -1.82
CA GLY A 196 11.44 -51.48 -2.42
C GLY A 196 10.24 -52.42 -2.39
N ARG A 197 9.95 -53.08 -3.52
CA ARG A 197 8.82 -54.01 -3.68
C ARG A 197 9.23 -55.48 -3.85
N GLY A 198 10.49 -55.80 -3.54
CA GLY A 198 11.01 -57.16 -3.53
C GLY A 198 10.95 -57.82 -2.15
N HIS A 199 11.37 -59.07 -2.13
CA HIS A 199 11.79 -59.76 -0.91
C HIS A 199 13.25 -59.44 -0.62
N TYR A 200 13.55 -59.02 0.60
CA TYR A 200 14.89 -58.60 1.02
C TYR A 200 15.41 -59.37 2.24
N CYS A 201 14.49 -60.02 2.94
CA CYS A 201 14.72 -60.65 4.23
C CYS A 201 14.27 -62.09 4.16
N SER A 202 15.22 -63.02 4.34
CA SER A 202 14.96 -64.46 4.37
C SER A 202 15.22 -65.04 5.77
N ARG A 203 14.95 -66.33 5.92
CA ARG A 203 15.00 -67.06 7.20
C ARG A 203 16.31 -66.87 7.95
N LYS A 204 16.23 -66.87 9.27
CA LYS A 204 17.35 -66.69 10.20
C LYS A 204 18.15 -65.41 9.93
N CYS A 205 17.47 -64.32 9.59
CA CYS A 205 18.08 -63.00 9.37
C CYS A 205 19.08 -62.95 8.20
N LYS A 206 18.74 -63.62 7.09
CA LYS A 206 19.58 -63.58 5.87
C LYS A 206 19.11 -62.47 4.93
N ALA A 207 20.06 -61.67 4.45
CA ALA A 207 19.82 -60.70 3.38
C ALA A 207 19.68 -61.43 2.04
N VAL A 208 18.65 -61.06 1.26
CA VAL A 208 18.48 -61.46 -0.15
C VAL A 208 18.19 -60.23 -1.00
N ASN A 209 18.42 -60.29 -2.31
CA ASN A 209 18.13 -59.20 -3.27
C ASN A 209 18.61 -57.81 -2.83
N GLY A 210 19.78 -57.71 -2.19
CA GLY A 210 20.34 -56.44 -1.71
C GLY A 210 19.73 -55.91 -0.41
N GLY A 211 19.06 -56.76 0.37
CA GLY A 211 18.52 -56.40 1.68
C GLY A 211 19.58 -55.99 2.69
N THR A 212 19.23 -55.06 3.58
CA THR A 212 20.06 -54.66 4.72
C THR A 212 19.65 -55.46 5.94
N VAL A 213 20.61 -56.05 6.66
CA VAL A 213 20.37 -56.77 7.93
C VAL A 213 21.19 -56.11 9.04
N LEU A 214 20.51 -55.75 10.12
CA LEU A 214 21.10 -55.19 11.33
C LEU A 214 20.98 -56.21 12.47
N THR A 215 22.12 -56.58 13.03
CA THR A 215 22.25 -57.46 14.20
C THR A 215 22.93 -56.73 15.35
N GLY A 216 22.55 -57.01 16.59
CA GLY A 216 23.11 -56.35 17.78
C GLY A 216 22.25 -55.20 18.28
N GLN A 217 22.86 -54.02 18.48
CA GLN A 217 22.15 -52.84 19.00
C GLN A 217 21.31 -52.19 17.90
N VAL A 218 19.99 -52.36 18.00
CA VAL A 218 19.01 -51.81 17.06
C VAL A 218 17.94 -51.08 17.85
N TYR A 219 17.65 -49.84 17.48
CA TYR A 219 16.58 -49.07 18.10
C TYR A 219 15.30 -49.23 17.30
N VAL A 220 14.22 -49.57 18.00
CA VAL A 220 12.91 -49.83 17.40
C VAL A 220 11.85 -49.03 18.13
N TRP A 221 11.14 -48.16 17.42
CA TRP A 221 10.00 -47.41 17.95
C TRP A 221 8.70 -47.92 17.33
N TYR A 222 7.67 -47.98 18.18
CA TYR A 222 6.33 -48.44 17.80
C TYR A 222 5.36 -47.29 17.97
N TRP A 223 4.68 -46.98 16.88
CA TRP A 223 3.78 -45.85 16.81
C TRP A 223 2.37 -46.30 16.49
N ILE A 224 1.38 -45.62 17.05
CA ILE A 224 -0.01 -45.79 16.65
C ILE A 224 -0.62 -44.47 16.22
N ARG A 225 -1.53 -44.53 15.27
CA ARG A 225 -2.37 -43.40 14.87
C ARG A 225 -3.83 -43.82 15.03
N THR A 226 -4.63 -43.03 15.73
CA THR A 226 -6.05 -43.35 15.99
C THR A 226 -6.98 -42.86 14.89
N ARG A 227 -6.53 -41.85 14.16
CA ARG A 227 -7.18 -41.24 13.00
C ARG A 227 -6.11 -40.53 12.19
N MET A 228 -6.21 -40.58 10.86
CA MET A 228 -5.48 -39.61 10.04
C MET A 228 -5.97 -38.22 10.44
N PRO A 229 -5.06 -37.26 10.65
CA PRO A 229 -5.44 -35.85 10.63
C PRO A 229 -6.26 -35.62 9.36
N ARG A 230 -7.52 -35.17 9.52
CA ARG A 230 -8.38 -34.89 8.39
C ARG A 230 -7.74 -33.71 7.65
N ARG A 231 -7.01 -33.99 6.56
CA ARG A 231 -6.72 -32.94 5.58
C ARG A 231 -8.08 -32.39 5.13
N LEU A 232 -8.22 -31.07 5.10
CA LEU A 232 -9.48 -30.32 4.86
C LEU A 232 -10.16 -30.63 3.51
N TRP A 233 -9.54 -31.45 2.66
CA TRP A 233 -10.09 -31.96 1.40
C TRP A 233 -11.27 -32.93 1.65
N LYS A 234 -12.44 -32.35 1.95
CA LYS A 234 -13.73 -33.06 2.01
C LYS A 234 -14.41 -33.19 0.64
N ARG A 235 -13.85 -32.60 -0.44
CA ARG A 235 -14.46 -32.54 -1.78
C ARG A 235 -13.54 -33.11 -2.85
N CYS A 236 -14.14 -33.64 -3.91
CA CYS A 236 -13.50 -34.12 -5.14
C CYS A 236 -12.56 -33.04 -5.70
N MET A 237 -11.29 -33.39 -5.95
CA MET A 237 -10.30 -32.50 -6.57
C MET A 237 -10.12 -32.93 -8.02
N GLU A 238 -10.67 -32.13 -8.93
CA GLU A 238 -10.59 -32.31 -10.38
C GLU A 238 -9.77 -31.20 -11.00
N PHE A 239 -9.02 -31.54 -12.03
CA PHE A 239 -8.19 -30.58 -12.76
C PHE A 239 -8.07 -30.99 -14.23
N LYS A 240 -7.77 -30.03 -15.10
CA LYS A 240 -7.54 -30.29 -16.52
C LYS A 240 -6.06 -30.34 -16.82
N MET A 241 -5.62 -31.40 -17.49
CA MET A 241 -4.27 -31.53 -18.02
C MET A 241 -4.31 -31.47 -19.55
N LYS A 242 -3.30 -30.83 -20.15
CA LYS A 242 -3.13 -30.82 -21.60
C LYS A 242 -2.42 -32.11 -22.03
N THR A 243 -3.03 -32.86 -22.93
CA THR A 243 -2.42 -34.06 -23.53
C THR A 243 -1.29 -33.67 -24.48
N GLU A 244 -0.45 -34.64 -24.86
CA GLU A 244 0.60 -34.45 -25.88
C GLU A 244 0.05 -33.93 -27.22
N THR A 245 -1.22 -34.23 -27.51
CA THR A 245 -1.97 -33.74 -28.69
C THR A 245 -2.55 -32.33 -28.52
N GLY A 246 -2.30 -31.67 -27.38
CA GLY A 246 -2.75 -30.31 -27.10
C GLY A 246 -4.18 -30.17 -26.60
N LYS A 247 -4.92 -31.28 -26.42
CA LYS A 247 -6.31 -31.30 -25.96
C LYS A 247 -6.36 -31.29 -24.42
N PHE A 248 -7.30 -30.57 -23.84
CA PHE A 248 -7.50 -30.60 -22.39
C PHE A 248 -8.39 -31.77 -21.98
N GLU A 249 -7.90 -32.62 -21.08
CA GLU A 249 -8.63 -33.74 -20.49
C GLU A 249 -8.74 -33.58 -18.96
N THR A 250 -9.83 -34.06 -18.37
CA THR A 250 -10.09 -33.96 -16.93
C THR A 250 -9.50 -35.15 -16.18
N TYR A 251 -8.85 -34.85 -15.06
CA TYR A 251 -8.27 -35.80 -14.12
C TYR A 251 -8.75 -35.49 -12.70
N TYR A 252 -8.72 -36.49 -11.81
CA TYR A 252 -8.95 -36.30 -10.39
C TYR A 252 -7.85 -36.96 -9.54
N ILE A 253 -7.64 -36.48 -8.32
CA ILE A 253 -6.71 -37.09 -7.36
C ILE A 253 -7.42 -38.17 -6.55
N ASP A 254 -6.92 -39.41 -6.61
CA ASP A 254 -7.42 -40.50 -5.79
C ASP A 254 -7.13 -40.23 -4.31
N ARG A 255 -8.18 -40.29 -3.49
CA ARG A 255 -8.13 -39.93 -2.07
C ARG A 255 -7.28 -40.89 -1.21
N LYS A 256 -7.06 -42.12 -1.67
CA LYS A 256 -6.31 -43.16 -0.95
C LYS A 256 -4.85 -43.20 -1.38
N THR A 257 -4.60 -43.11 -2.69
CA THR A 257 -3.25 -43.26 -3.26
C THR A 257 -2.56 -41.93 -3.56
N SER A 258 -3.31 -40.82 -3.58
CA SER A 258 -2.83 -39.48 -3.99
C SER A 258 -2.30 -39.42 -5.43
N THR A 259 -2.69 -40.37 -6.29
CA THR A 259 -2.31 -40.42 -7.70
C THR A 259 -3.38 -39.77 -8.59
N ALA A 260 -2.98 -39.22 -9.73
CA ALA A 260 -3.89 -38.65 -10.71
C ALA A 260 -4.53 -39.74 -11.59
N HIS A 261 -5.84 -39.72 -11.74
CA HIS A 261 -6.60 -40.64 -12.59
C HIS A 261 -7.47 -39.87 -13.57
N LYS A 262 -7.55 -40.34 -14.82
CA LYS A 262 -8.37 -39.74 -15.87
C LYS A 262 -9.86 -39.91 -15.54
N GLY A 263 -10.65 -38.84 -15.66
CA GLY A 263 -12.09 -38.83 -15.39
C GLY A 263 -12.52 -37.77 -14.38
N THR A 264 -13.78 -37.86 -13.94
CA THR A 264 -14.41 -36.95 -12.98
C THR A 264 -14.86 -37.72 -11.73
N CYS A 265 -14.62 -37.20 -10.54
CA CYS A 265 -15.25 -37.62 -9.30
C CYS A 265 -16.45 -36.74 -8.87
N SER A 266 -16.84 -35.73 -9.65
CA SER A 266 -17.85 -34.70 -9.32
C SER A 266 -19.21 -34.85 -10.01
N GLN A 267 -19.54 -36.03 -10.57
CA GLN A 267 -20.71 -36.27 -11.44
C GLN A 267 -22.08 -35.79 -10.93
N GLN A 268 -22.25 -35.50 -9.64
CA GLN A 268 -23.51 -35.00 -9.04
C GLN A 268 -23.58 -33.48 -8.81
N LEU A 269 -22.46 -32.75 -8.89
CA LEU A 269 -22.38 -31.36 -8.40
C LEU A 269 -22.29 -30.28 -9.49
N GLN A 270 -22.17 -30.66 -10.77
CA GLN A 270 -22.05 -29.75 -11.94
C GLN A 270 -21.09 -28.57 -11.74
N THR A 271 -20.08 -28.69 -10.87
CA THR A 271 -19.15 -27.60 -10.50
C THR A 271 -17.72 -28.12 -10.44
N PHE A 272 -16.81 -27.37 -11.08
CA PHE A 272 -15.37 -27.64 -11.10
C PHE A 272 -14.74 -27.05 -9.84
N PHE A 273 -13.99 -27.86 -9.06
CA PHE A 273 -13.37 -27.42 -7.82
C PHE A 273 -11.84 -27.55 -7.91
N ASN A 274 -11.20 -26.46 -8.35
CA ASN A 274 -9.74 -26.30 -8.31
C ASN A 274 -9.39 -25.63 -6.97
N GLU A 275 -9.33 -26.39 -5.88
CA GLU A 275 -8.61 -25.96 -4.69
C GLU A 275 -7.38 -26.84 -4.59
N GLY A 276 -6.20 -26.24 -4.70
CA GLY A 276 -4.92 -26.92 -4.61
C GLY A 276 -3.85 -25.87 -4.44
N THR A 277 -3.45 -25.62 -3.20
CA THR A 277 -2.27 -24.82 -2.90
C THR A 277 -1.08 -25.78 -2.74
N LEU A 278 -0.03 -25.57 -3.52
CA LEU A 278 1.23 -26.32 -3.45
C LEU A 278 2.34 -25.46 -2.87
N LEU A 279 2.95 -25.93 -1.79
CA LEU A 279 4.14 -25.32 -1.20
C LEU A 279 5.38 -25.81 -1.94
N VAL A 280 6.21 -24.90 -2.43
CA VAL A 280 7.45 -25.20 -3.15
C VAL A 280 8.62 -24.41 -2.59
N LYS A 281 9.76 -25.07 -2.47
CA LYS A 281 10.93 -24.50 -1.77
C LYS A 281 11.69 -23.47 -2.59
N ASN A 282 11.83 -23.69 -3.91
CA ASN A 282 12.72 -22.91 -4.76
C ASN A 282 12.26 -22.85 -6.23
N LYS A 283 12.91 -21.98 -7.02
CA LYS A 283 12.63 -21.75 -8.45
C LYS A 283 12.76 -23.00 -9.34
N GLU A 284 13.64 -23.94 -9.03
CA GLU A 284 13.81 -25.17 -9.82
C GLU A 284 12.64 -26.13 -9.62
N SER A 285 12.22 -26.31 -8.36
CA SER A 285 11.04 -27.10 -8.01
C SER A 285 9.76 -26.52 -8.63
N PHE A 286 9.71 -25.20 -8.76
CA PHE A 286 8.62 -24.46 -9.37
C PHE A 286 8.44 -24.79 -10.86
N LYS A 287 9.53 -25.02 -11.62
CA LYS A 287 9.47 -25.38 -13.05
C LYS A 287 8.94 -26.80 -13.29
N ASN A 288 9.04 -27.66 -12.29
CA ASN A 288 8.59 -29.05 -12.36
C ASN A 288 7.10 -29.21 -12.05
N LEU A 289 6.40 -28.11 -11.75
CA LEU A 289 4.98 -28.15 -11.45
C LEU A 289 4.14 -28.39 -12.72
N PRO A 290 3.06 -29.17 -12.62
CA PRO A 290 2.17 -29.41 -13.76
C PRO A 290 1.46 -28.12 -14.18
N GLN A 291 1.30 -27.94 -15.49
CA GLN A 291 0.62 -26.80 -16.13
C GLN A 291 -0.90 -26.93 -16.01
N VAL A 292 -1.42 -26.66 -14.82
CA VAL A 292 -2.84 -26.78 -14.50
C VAL A 292 -3.44 -25.38 -14.28
N PRO A 293 -4.31 -24.89 -15.18
CA PRO A 293 -4.96 -23.58 -15.00
C PRO A 293 -5.72 -23.49 -13.66
N GLY A 294 -5.49 -22.41 -12.92
CA GLY A 294 -6.09 -22.15 -11.60
C GLY A 294 -5.35 -22.77 -10.41
N LEU A 295 -4.27 -23.53 -10.65
CA LEU A 295 -3.44 -24.09 -9.58
C LEU A 295 -2.67 -22.98 -8.85
N LEU A 296 -2.69 -23.01 -7.51
CA LEU A 296 -2.00 -22.04 -6.67
C LEU A 296 -0.72 -22.62 -6.11
N SER A 297 0.37 -21.84 -6.08
CA SER A 297 1.62 -22.29 -5.46
C SER A 297 2.27 -21.18 -4.65
N TYR A 298 2.63 -21.48 -3.41
CA TYR A 298 3.41 -20.57 -2.55
C TYR A 298 4.87 -20.96 -2.60
N ARG A 299 5.76 -19.99 -2.82
CA ARG A 299 7.20 -20.22 -2.92
C ARG A 299 7.92 -19.68 -1.69
N GLU A 300 8.66 -20.55 -0.99
CA GLU A 300 9.29 -20.24 0.29
C GLU A 300 10.45 -19.24 0.16
N ASP A 301 11.25 -19.33 -0.91
CA ASP A 301 12.44 -18.50 -1.09
C ASP A 301 12.15 -16.99 -1.23
N ASN A 302 10.95 -16.62 -1.66
CA ASN A 302 10.56 -15.23 -1.88
C ASN A 302 9.23 -14.85 -1.23
N ASN A 303 8.59 -15.77 -0.51
CA ASN A 303 7.31 -15.55 0.17
C ASN A 303 6.17 -15.04 -0.73
N LEU A 304 6.14 -15.43 -2.01
CA LEU A 304 5.09 -15.02 -2.94
C LEU A 304 4.13 -16.17 -3.28
N LEU A 305 2.85 -15.82 -3.48
CA LEU A 305 1.81 -16.71 -3.96
C LEU A 305 1.69 -16.59 -5.49
N TYR A 306 1.57 -17.70 -6.19
CA TYR A 306 1.50 -17.78 -7.65
C TYR A 306 0.22 -18.48 -8.11
N ILE A 307 -0.32 -18.08 -9.25
CA ILE A 307 -1.41 -18.76 -9.97
C ILE A 307 -0.92 -19.24 -11.34
N ASN A 308 -1.23 -20.48 -11.66
CA ASN A 308 -0.96 -21.05 -12.97
C ASN A 308 -2.08 -20.67 -13.96
N LYS A 309 -1.74 -20.05 -15.08
CA LYS A 309 -2.68 -19.67 -16.16
C LYS A 309 -2.76 -20.70 -17.30
N GLY A 310 -2.08 -21.83 -17.17
CA GLY A 310 -2.07 -22.97 -18.09
C GLY A 310 -0.85 -23.04 -19.02
N ASN A 311 -0.21 -21.90 -19.28
CA ASN A 311 1.04 -21.79 -20.06
C ASN A 311 2.16 -21.13 -19.24
N GLU A 312 1.80 -20.29 -18.27
CA GLU A 312 2.71 -19.57 -17.40
C GLU A 312 2.21 -19.55 -15.95
N TRP A 313 3.13 -19.32 -15.03
CA TRP A 313 2.83 -19.05 -13.64
C TRP A 313 2.98 -17.55 -13.39
N ASP A 314 1.92 -16.90 -12.95
CA ASP A 314 1.92 -15.48 -12.62
C ASP A 314 1.88 -15.30 -11.10
N VAL A 315 2.54 -14.27 -10.58
CA VAL A 315 2.45 -13.99 -9.14
C VAL A 315 1.05 -13.45 -8.87
N ILE A 316 0.33 -14.01 -7.89
CA ILE A 316 -0.76 -13.31 -7.22
C ILE A 316 -0.11 -12.30 -6.28
N SER A 317 0.50 -11.27 -6.86
CA SER A 317 0.95 -10.14 -6.09
C SER A 317 0.19 -8.91 -6.55
N THR A 318 -0.22 -8.16 -5.55
CA THR A 318 -0.44 -6.74 -5.64
C THR A 318 0.80 -6.00 -6.14
N GLU A 319 1.96 -6.63 -6.36
CA GLU A 319 3.26 -6.03 -6.69
C GLU A 319 3.32 -5.49 -8.13
N LYS A 320 2.73 -6.18 -9.12
CA LYS A 320 2.63 -5.64 -10.49
C LYS A 320 1.66 -4.46 -10.56
N GLU A 321 0.58 -4.55 -9.79
CA GLU A 321 -0.39 -3.47 -9.64
C GLU A 321 0.18 -2.32 -8.81
N THR A 322 0.96 -2.57 -7.76
CA THR A 322 1.65 -1.55 -6.95
C THR A 322 2.81 -0.94 -7.71
N GLN A 323 3.55 -1.69 -8.53
CA GLN A 323 4.55 -1.11 -9.43
C GLN A 323 3.90 -0.25 -10.52
N ASN A 324 2.76 -0.67 -11.07
CA ASN A 324 2.00 0.16 -12.01
C ASN A 324 1.35 1.37 -11.31
N LEU A 325 0.90 1.22 -10.07
CA LEU A 325 0.38 2.31 -9.24
C LEU A 325 1.51 3.27 -8.85
N GLU A 326 2.68 2.79 -8.42
CA GLU A 326 3.88 3.57 -8.14
C GLU A 326 4.34 4.29 -9.41
N LYS A 327 4.37 3.62 -10.56
CA LYS A 327 4.69 4.27 -11.84
C LYS A 327 3.66 5.33 -12.22
N ASN A 328 2.38 5.08 -12.00
CA ASN A 328 1.31 6.06 -12.23
C ASN A 328 1.35 7.21 -11.21
N ILE A 329 1.66 6.93 -9.95
CA ILE A 329 1.78 7.90 -8.86
C ILE A 329 3.00 8.77 -9.13
N ASN A 330 4.15 8.17 -9.43
CA ASN A 330 5.38 8.89 -9.79
C ASN A 330 5.20 9.69 -11.08
N GLY A 331 4.51 9.15 -12.09
CA GLY A 331 4.16 9.90 -13.31
C GLY A 331 3.22 11.07 -13.05
N LYS A 332 2.21 10.90 -12.17
CA LYS A 332 1.32 11.98 -11.73
C LYS A 332 2.04 13.01 -10.85
N LEU A 333 2.97 12.57 -10.00
CA LEU A 333 3.78 13.40 -9.12
C LEU A 333 4.71 14.26 -9.97
N GLN A 334 5.42 13.68 -10.93
CA GLN A 334 6.24 14.40 -11.90
C GLN A 334 5.41 15.41 -12.70
N SER A 335 4.19 15.03 -13.14
CA SER A 335 3.28 15.95 -13.82
C SER A 335 2.81 17.09 -12.92
N LEU A 336 2.62 16.84 -11.63
CA LEU A 336 2.28 17.84 -10.62
C LEU A 336 3.45 18.77 -10.35
N GLU A 337 4.66 18.24 -10.21
CA GLU A 337 5.92 18.98 -10.06
C GLU A 337 6.19 19.86 -11.29
N ASP A 338 6.01 19.36 -12.50
CA ASP A 338 6.13 20.13 -13.74
C ASP A 338 5.07 21.24 -13.83
N LYS A 339 3.84 20.96 -13.38
CA LYS A 339 2.78 21.97 -13.29
C LYS A 339 3.09 23.01 -12.23
N LEU A 340 3.63 22.61 -11.08
CA LEU A 340 4.10 23.48 -9.99
C LEU A 340 5.23 24.36 -10.49
N SER A 341 6.26 23.80 -11.11
CA SER A 341 7.38 24.53 -11.73
C SER A 341 6.90 25.49 -12.82
N LYS A 342 5.90 25.11 -13.64
CA LYS A 342 5.27 26.03 -14.60
C LYS A 342 4.45 27.12 -13.90
N ILE A 343 3.76 26.83 -12.81
CA ILE A 343 3.01 27.83 -12.03
C ILE A 343 3.99 28.77 -11.33
N GLU A 344 5.06 28.27 -10.72
CA GLU A 344 6.16 29.03 -10.14
C GLU A 344 6.87 29.88 -11.20
N GLY A 345 7.13 29.33 -12.38
CA GLY A 345 7.62 30.09 -13.54
C GLY A 345 6.65 31.18 -13.98
N ARG A 346 5.33 30.92 -13.95
CA ARG A 346 4.28 31.92 -14.24
C ARG A 346 4.08 32.95 -13.12
N LEU A 347 4.36 32.59 -11.87
CA LEU A 347 4.30 33.48 -10.70
C LEU A 347 5.56 34.35 -10.63
N ASN A 348 6.73 33.80 -10.91
CA ASN A 348 7.98 34.55 -11.06
C ASN A 348 7.96 35.44 -12.31
N ALA A 349 7.30 35.01 -13.39
CA ALA A 349 6.97 35.88 -14.54
C ALA A 349 5.83 36.87 -14.25
N LYS A 350 5.15 36.77 -13.10
CA LYS A 350 4.13 37.72 -12.59
C LYS A 350 4.52 38.25 -11.21
N SER A 351 5.76 38.70 -11.03
CA SER A 351 5.95 39.87 -10.17
C SER A 351 5.03 40.96 -10.73
N VAL A 352 3.84 41.13 -10.15
CA VAL A 352 2.89 42.15 -10.58
C VAL A 352 3.49 43.47 -10.14
N TYR A 353 4.31 44.06 -10.99
CA TYR A 353 4.88 45.37 -10.74
C TYR A 353 3.75 46.37 -10.46
N GLY A 354 3.89 47.14 -9.38
CA GLY A 354 2.79 47.90 -8.76
C GLY A 354 1.99 47.14 -7.69
N SER A 355 2.52 46.02 -7.17
CA SER A 355 1.99 45.31 -5.99
C SER A 355 2.70 45.76 -4.71
N ILE A 356 2.20 45.35 -3.53
CA ILE A 356 2.84 45.68 -2.25
C ILE A 356 4.28 45.13 -2.14
N LEU A 357 4.56 43.99 -2.78
CA LEU A 357 5.87 43.33 -2.76
C LEU A 357 6.84 43.96 -3.78
N THR A 358 6.32 44.44 -4.91
CA THR A 358 7.10 45.08 -5.98
C THR A 358 6.42 46.37 -6.45
N PRO A 359 6.38 47.41 -5.60
CA PRO A 359 5.72 48.67 -5.92
C PRO A 359 6.46 49.39 -7.06
N GLY A 360 5.70 50.04 -7.95
CA GLY A 360 6.29 50.94 -8.95
C GLY A 360 6.62 52.30 -8.34
N LYS A 361 7.43 53.13 -9.00
CA LYS A 361 7.68 54.50 -8.54
C LYS A 361 6.47 55.41 -8.76
N SER A 362 5.77 55.23 -9.88
CA SER A 362 4.54 55.92 -10.26
C SER A 362 3.68 55.03 -11.16
N CYS A 363 2.47 55.46 -11.51
CA CYS A 363 1.65 54.74 -12.50
C CYS A 363 2.31 54.65 -13.88
N ASN A 364 3.10 55.66 -14.24
CA ASN A 364 3.87 55.68 -15.49
C ASN A 364 4.91 54.56 -15.53
N ASP A 365 5.65 54.41 -14.43
CA ASP A 365 6.66 53.36 -14.25
C ASP A 365 6.01 51.96 -14.31
N ILE A 366 4.82 51.81 -13.71
CA ILE A 366 4.03 50.58 -13.78
C ILE A 366 3.63 50.25 -15.21
N LEU A 367 3.11 51.23 -15.95
CA LEU A 367 2.72 51.04 -17.34
C LEU A 367 3.92 50.83 -18.27
N ALA A 368 5.08 51.40 -17.94
CA ALA A 368 6.32 51.17 -18.67
C ALA A 368 6.79 49.71 -18.54
N ALA A 369 6.74 49.15 -17.33
CA ALA A 369 7.10 47.76 -17.08
C ALA A 369 6.03 46.76 -17.57
N ASN A 370 4.75 47.15 -17.59
CA ASN A 370 3.66 46.33 -18.08
C ASN A 370 2.69 47.15 -18.94
N LYS A 371 2.88 47.09 -20.26
CA LYS A 371 2.04 47.79 -21.25
C LYS A 371 0.57 47.35 -21.28
N LEU A 372 0.25 46.22 -20.65
CA LEU A 372 -1.13 45.71 -20.51
C LEU A 372 -1.73 46.03 -19.13
N ALA A 373 -1.11 46.93 -18.35
CA ALA A 373 -1.68 47.37 -17.09
C ALA A 373 -3.03 48.07 -17.31
N LEU A 374 -4.03 47.69 -16.53
CA LEU A 374 -5.38 48.26 -16.59
C LEU A 374 -5.56 49.38 -15.56
N SER A 375 -6.52 50.27 -15.77
CA SER A 375 -6.86 51.31 -14.80
C SER A 375 -7.42 50.69 -13.52
N ARG A 376 -6.74 50.89 -12.38
CA ARG A 376 -7.13 50.38 -11.04
C ARG A 376 -6.21 50.94 -9.95
N ILE A 377 -6.39 50.47 -8.72
CA ILE A 377 -5.52 50.78 -7.59
C ILE A 377 -4.21 49.98 -7.69
N TYR A 378 -3.09 50.67 -7.52
CA TYR A 378 -1.75 50.09 -7.45
C TYR A 378 -0.99 50.59 -6.21
N TRP A 379 0.04 49.84 -5.81
CA TRP A 379 1.01 50.28 -4.81
C TRP A 379 2.17 51.00 -5.51
N ILE A 380 2.46 52.22 -5.04
CA ILE A 380 3.62 52.98 -5.49
C ILE A 380 4.56 53.33 -4.34
N LYS A 381 5.84 53.48 -4.66
CA LYS A 381 6.91 53.91 -3.76
C LYS A 381 7.75 55.01 -4.42
N PRO A 382 7.22 56.25 -4.53
CA PRO A 382 7.91 57.35 -5.19
C PRO A 382 9.19 57.81 -4.47
N ALA A 383 9.29 57.59 -3.15
CA ALA A 383 10.46 57.94 -2.36
C ALA A 383 10.80 56.85 -1.32
N ILE A 384 11.99 56.95 -0.71
CA ILE A 384 12.43 56.03 0.36
C ILE A 384 11.38 56.05 1.49
N ASN A 385 10.95 54.86 1.92
CA ASN A 385 9.94 54.65 2.97
C ASN A 385 8.57 55.30 2.74
N LYS A 386 8.23 55.69 1.52
CA LYS A 386 6.91 56.24 1.17
C LYS A 386 6.14 55.26 0.30
N LEU A 387 5.56 54.23 0.92
CA LEU A 387 4.76 53.20 0.24
C LEU A 387 3.27 53.45 0.50
N PHE A 388 2.48 53.61 -0.56
CA PHE A 388 1.03 53.83 -0.45
C PHE A 388 0.29 53.43 -1.73
N GLN A 389 -1.04 53.38 -1.66
CA GLN A 389 -1.89 53.06 -2.79
C GLN A 389 -2.35 54.32 -3.52
N VAL A 390 -2.49 54.22 -4.84
CA VAL A 390 -3.02 55.27 -5.73
C VAL A 390 -3.91 54.65 -6.80
N TYR A 391 -4.87 55.42 -7.29
CA TYR A 391 -5.56 55.06 -8.53
C TYR A 391 -4.70 55.44 -9.74
N CYS A 392 -4.49 54.48 -10.65
CA CYS A 392 -3.82 54.70 -11.92
C CYS A 392 -4.85 54.70 -13.06
N ASP A 393 -4.85 55.76 -13.87
CA ASP A 393 -5.51 55.77 -15.18
C ASP A 393 -4.49 55.34 -16.26
N MET A 394 -4.69 54.13 -16.78
CA MET A 394 -3.81 53.48 -17.75
C MET A 394 -4.31 53.62 -19.20
N GLU A 395 -5.38 54.37 -19.44
CA GLU A 395 -6.05 54.41 -20.75
C GLU A 395 -6.04 55.82 -21.34
N THR A 396 -6.37 56.84 -20.54
CA THR A 396 -6.52 58.21 -21.03
C THR A 396 -5.19 58.73 -21.59
N ARG A 397 -5.16 59.14 -22.86
CA ARG A 397 -3.97 59.73 -23.53
C ARG A 397 -2.71 58.86 -23.37
N GLY A 398 -2.87 57.55 -23.54
CA GLY A 398 -1.77 56.59 -23.46
C GLY A 398 -1.42 56.14 -22.03
N GLY A 399 -2.19 56.54 -21.03
CA GLY A 399 -2.13 56.00 -19.68
C GLY A 399 -0.91 56.42 -18.85
N GLY A 400 -0.73 55.78 -17.69
CA GLY A 400 0.37 56.05 -16.78
C GLY A 400 0.11 57.22 -15.82
N TRP A 401 -1.14 57.68 -15.76
CA TRP A 401 -1.55 58.82 -14.95
C TRP A 401 -1.78 58.40 -13.51
N THR A 402 -1.04 59.00 -12.58
CA THR A 402 -1.20 58.80 -11.14
C THR A 402 -2.18 59.81 -10.60
N LEU A 403 -3.32 59.37 -10.06
CA LEU A 403 -4.28 60.29 -9.42
C LEU A 403 -3.68 60.84 -8.12
N VAL A 404 -3.39 62.14 -8.10
CA VAL A 404 -2.74 62.80 -6.95
C VAL A 404 -3.68 63.73 -6.19
N TYR A 405 -4.79 64.15 -6.80
CA TYR A 405 -5.75 65.04 -6.15
C TYR A 405 -7.15 64.80 -6.70
N SER A 406 -8.15 64.73 -5.83
CA SER A 406 -9.57 64.76 -6.17
C SER A 406 -10.29 65.70 -5.23
N TYR A 407 -11.13 66.59 -5.76
CA TYR A 407 -11.80 67.65 -5.01
C TYR A 407 -13.27 67.80 -5.40
N THR A 408 -14.02 68.39 -4.48
CA THR A 408 -15.37 68.92 -4.66
C THR A 408 -15.41 70.39 -4.27
N PHE A 409 -16.60 70.97 -4.17
CA PHE A 409 -16.84 72.37 -3.83
C PHE A 409 -17.63 72.51 -2.54
N THR A 410 -17.35 73.55 -1.75
CA THR A 410 -18.13 73.87 -0.54
C THR A 410 -19.50 74.48 -0.86
N ASN A 411 -19.63 75.25 -1.95
CA ASN A 411 -20.88 75.91 -2.32
C ASN A 411 -21.05 76.04 -3.84
N TYR A 412 -21.12 74.91 -4.53
CA TYR A 412 -21.25 74.88 -6.00
C TYR A 412 -22.52 75.58 -6.53
N SER A 413 -23.65 75.48 -5.82
CA SER A 413 -24.91 76.11 -6.23
C SER A 413 -24.81 77.63 -6.30
N SER A 414 -23.96 78.24 -5.46
CA SER A 414 -23.65 79.66 -5.49
C SER A 414 -22.18 79.86 -5.85
N PHE A 415 -21.81 79.52 -7.08
CA PHE A 415 -20.42 79.33 -7.49
C PHE A 415 -19.50 80.57 -7.28
N ARG A 416 -20.04 81.79 -7.43
CA ARG A 416 -19.32 83.06 -7.18
C ARG A 416 -19.41 83.56 -5.73
N SER A 417 -20.00 82.79 -4.83
CA SER A 417 -20.06 83.15 -3.41
C SER A 417 -18.68 83.08 -2.79
N GLY A 418 -18.35 84.04 -1.92
CA GLY A 418 -17.15 83.98 -1.07
C GLY A 418 -17.08 82.73 -0.19
N SER A 419 -18.20 82.02 0.00
CA SER A 419 -18.26 80.75 0.74
C SER A 419 -17.90 79.51 -0.09
N ASN A 420 -17.72 79.67 -1.42
CA ASN A 420 -17.37 78.58 -2.33
C ASN A 420 -15.85 78.43 -2.43
N ALA A 421 -15.35 77.22 -2.26
CA ALA A 421 -13.93 76.85 -2.34
C ALA A 421 -13.80 75.40 -2.82
N VAL A 422 -12.66 75.03 -3.41
CA VAL A 422 -12.31 73.61 -3.62
C VAL A 422 -12.00 72.96 -2.28
N THR A 423 -12.47 71.74 -2.04
CA THR A 423 -12.25 71.02 -0.77
C THR A 423 -12.21 69.50 -0.97
N PRO A 424 -11.36 68.77 -0.22
CA PRO A 424 -10.24 69.29 0.58
C PRO A 424 -9.16 69.87 -0.33
N ARG A 425 -8.17 70.59 0.20
CA ARG A 425 -7.01 71.06 -0.57
C ARG A 425 -5.76 70.21 -0.32
N PRO A 426 -4.81 70.11 -1.26
CA PRO A 426 -3.48 69.57 -0.98
C PRO A 426 -2.71 70.47 -0.01
N ASN A 427 -1.65 69.94 0.58
CA ASN A 427 -0.71 70.69 1.43
C ASN A 427 0.28 71.57 0.64
N TRP A 428 -0.11 72.04 -0.56
CA TRP A 428 0.68 73.01 -1.32
C TRP A 428 0.68 74.39 -0.63
N PRO A 429 1.59 75.31 -1.01
CA PRO A 429 1.68 76.64 -0.43
C PRO A 429 0.45 77.50 -0.75
N ALA A 430 -0.48 77.59 0.20
CA ALA A 430 -1.69 78.42 0.12
C ALA A 430 -2.06 78.95 1.51
N HIS A 431 -1.25 79.88 2.03
CA HIS A 431 -1.33 80.32 3.43
C HIS A 431 -2.64 81.01 3.80
N GLY A 432 -3.35 81.62 2.84
CA GLY A 432 -4.64 82.26 3.06
C GLY A 432 -5.85 81.33 2.92
N ALA A 433 -5.68 80.10 2.44
CA ALA A 433 -6.79 79.14 2.33
C ALA A 433 -7.16 78.57 3.71
N ASN A 434 -8.45 78.34 3.93
CA ASN A 434 -9.02 77.91 5.22
C ASN A 434 -9.79 76.58 5.14
N VAL A 435 -9.91 75.98 3.96
CA VAL A 435 -10.46 74.62 3.81
C VAL A 435 -9.49 73.55 4.35
N PRO A 436 -10.00 72.37 4.76
CA PRO A 436 -9.19 71.27 5.26
C PRO A 436 -8.09 70.81 4.29
N ILE A 437 -6.90 70.55 4.83
CA ILE A 437 -5.77 69.97 4.09
C ILE A 437 -5.91 68.44 4.08
N SER A 438 -5.65 67.81 2.93
CA SER A 438 -5.53 66.36 2.80
C SER A 438 -4.13 65.96 2.35
N THR A 439 -3.63 64.88 2.94
CA THR A 439 -2.44 64.12 2.49
C THR A 439 -2.79 62.63 2.32
N THR A 440 -4.08 62.32 2.25
CA THR A 440 -4.60 60.97 2.01
C THR A 440 -4.83 60.75 0.51
N PRO A 441 -4.11 59.81 -0.13
CA PRO A 441 -4.25 59.52 -1.54
C PRO A 441 -5.69 59.15 -1.94
N PRO A 442 -6.26 59.78 -2.98
CA PRO A 442 -7.53 59.36 -3.53
C PRO A 442 -7.39 58.02 -4.28
N LEU A 443 -8.24 57.04 -3.96
CA LEU A 443 -8.22 55.69 -4.55
C LEU A 443 -9.24 55.52 -5.70
N SER A 444 -10.00 56.56 -6.00
CA SER A 444 -10.96 56.65 -7.10
C SER A 444 -11.21 58.13 -7.42
N GLU A 445 -11.80 58.42 -8.59
CA GLU A 445 -12.15 59.78 -8.98
C GLU A 445 -13.17 60.43 -8.01
N SER A 446 -14.02 59.63 -7.37
CA SER A 446 -15.03 60.06 -6.40
C SER A 446 -14.55 60.15 -4.95
N SER A 447 -13.35 59.64 -4.62
CA SER A 447 -12.80 59.74 -3.27
C SER A 447 -11.97 61.01 -3.16
N PHE A 448 -12.51 62.05 -2.53
CA PHE A 448 -11.82 63.34 -2.39
C PHE A 448 -10.65 63.25 -1.42
N GLY A 449 -9.53 63.86 -1.77
CA GLY A 449 -8.27 63.76 -1.05
C GLY A 449 -7.08 64.10 -1.93
N ALA A 450 -5.89 64.20 -1.34
CA ALA A 450 -4.66 64.49 -2.07
C ALA A 450 -3.50 63.63 -1.58
N VAL A 451 -2.64 63.19 -2.49
CA VAL A 451 -1.30 62.70 -2.16
C VAL A 451 -0.51 63.87 -1.59
N ASP A 452 0.32 63.62 -0.56
CA ASP A 452 1.27 64.61 -0.02
C ASP A 452 2.04 65.30 -1.16
N TRP A 453 1.84 66.63 -1.28
CA TRP A 453 2.35 67.45 -2.37
C TRP A 453 3.88 67.39 -2.47
N ASN A 454 4.57 67.18 -1.34
CA ASN A 454 6.03 67.00 -1.33
C ASN A 454 6.50 65.75 -2.11
N LEU A 455 5.60 64.81 -2.40
CA LEU A 455 5.90 63.62 -3.19
C LEU A 455 5.61 63.81 -4.69
N TRP A 456 4.90 64.86 -5.10
CA TRP A 456 4.46 65.04 -6.48
C TRP A 456 5.64 65.12 -7.46
N THR A 457 6.74 65.75 -7.06
CA THR A 457 8.00 65.84 -7.83
C THR A 457 8.63 64.47 -8.14
N ASN A 458 8.36 63.47 -7.31
CA ASN A 458 8.85 62.10 -7.47
C ASN A 458 7.88 61.22 -8.29
N ILE A 459 6.66 61.71 -8.55
CA ILE A 459 5.61 60.98 -9.27
C ILE A 459 5.63 61.34 -10.75
N GLY A 460 5.67 62.63 -11.07
CA GLY A 460 5.60 63.13 -12.44
C GLY A 460 5.63 64.65 -12.53
N HIS A 461 5.89 65.17 -13.73
CA HIS A 461 5.96 66.61 -14.00
C HIS A 461 4.89 67.06 -15.00
N GLU A 462 4.44 66.16 -15.88
CA GLU A 462 3.29 66.37 -16.74
C GLU A 462 2.03 66.17 -15.91
N PHE A 463 1.02 67.03 -16.08
CA PHE A 463 -0.24 66.89 -15.36
C PHE A 463 -1.46 66.89 -16.27
N MET A 464 -2.48 66.15 -15.85
CA MET A 464 -3.79 66.13 -16.48
C MET A 464 -4.84 66.57 -15.47
N ILE A 465 -5.77 67.43 -15.88
CA ILE A 465 -6.92 67.81 -15.07
C ILE A 465 -8.17 67.26 -15.74
N LYS A 466 -8.93 66.44 -15.00
CA LYS A 466 -10.26 65.97 -15.38
C LYS A 466 -11.27 66.66 -14.49
N SER A 467 -12.15 67.47 -15.05
CA SER A 467 -13.28 68.03 -14.30
C SER A 467 -14.59 67.56 -14.92
N ASN A 468 -15.63 67.40 -14.12
CA ASN A 468 -16.98 67.15 -14.64
C ASN A 468 -17.78 68.44 -14.84
N ILE A 469 -17.20 69.61 -14.50
CA ILE A 469 -17.79 70.92 -14.74
C ILE A 469 -16.99 71.78 -15.73
N ASN A 470 -15.73 71.44 -16.00
CA ASN A 470 -14.86 72.14 -16.97
C ASN A 470 -14.05 71.13 -17.80
N ASP A 471 -13.48 71.60 -18.89
CA ASP A 471 -12.83 70.77 -19.90
C ASP A 471 -11.55 70.12 -19.40
N TRP A 472 -11.27 68.93 -19.94
CA TRP A 472 -10.07 68.19 -19.57
C TRP A 472 -8.87 68.75 -20.31
N ILE A 473 -7.78 68.93 -19.60
CA ILE A 473 -6.53 69.46 -20.15
C ILE A 473 -5.36 68.56 -19.77
N VAL A 474 -4.37 68.48 -20.65
CA VAL A 474 -3.05 67.92 -20.37
C VAL A 474 -2.02 69.00 -20.56
N CYS A 475 -1.13 69.16 -19.60
CA CYS A 475 -0.18 70.26 -19.52
C CYS A 475 1.23 69.77 -19.21
N GLN A 476 2.19 70.31 -19.95
CA GLN A 476 3.62 70.11 -19.76
C GLN A 476 4.28 71.39 -19.23
N PRO A 477 5.19 71.30 -18.24
CA PRO A 477 5.94 72.45 -17.76
C PRO A 477 6.75 73.12 -18.87
N ASN A 478 6.66 74.45 -18.99
CA ASN A 478 7.47 75.25 -19.91
C ASN A 478 7.88 76.58 -19.27
N GLY A 479 8.47 76.50 -18.09
CA GLY A 479 8.82 77.66 -17.26
C GLY A 479 8.07 77.67 -15.93
N GLY A 480 6.76 77.41 -15.95
CA GLY A 480 5.90 77.23 -14.77
C GLY A 480 5.63 75.75 -14.44
N SER A 481 5.18 75.48 -13.21
CA SER A 481 4.85 74.14 -12.73
C SER A 481 3.76 74.16 -11.66
N LEU A 482 2.93 73.11 -11.66
CA LEU A 482 1.96 72.83 -10.61
C LEU A 482 2.53 71.92 -9.50
N VAL A 483 3.56 71.16 -9.85
CA VAL A 483 4.19 70.13 -9.00
C VAL A 483 5.22 70.74 -8.03
N ILE A 484 5.73 71.93 -8.39
CA ILE A 484 6.52 72.80 -7.52
C ILE A 484 5.89 74.19 -7.58
N GLU A 485 6.04 74.99 -6.53
CA GLU A 485 5.54 76.37 -6.50
C GLU A 485 6.35 77.24 -7.46
N LYS A 486 5.98 77.23 -8.74
CA LYS A 486 6.67 77.96 -9.79
C LYS A 486 5.69 78.55 -10.80
N GLU A 487 5.62 79.87 -10.81
CA GLU A 487 4.87 80.60 -11.82
C GLU A 487 5.58 80.58 -13.18
N GLY A 488 4.79 80.67 -14.26
CA GLY A 488 5.32 80.83 -15.61
C GLY A 488 4.50 80.11 -16.67
N SER A 489 5.08 80.03 -17.86
CA SER A 489 4.43 79.42 -19.02
C SER A 489 4.35 77.89 -18.91
N MET A 490 3.37 77.32 -19.59
CA MET A 490 3.12 75.89 -19.69
C MET A 490 2.50 75.59 -21.06
N SER A 491 2.74 74.40 -21.57
CA SER A 491 2.15 73.95 -22.83
C SER A 491 0.97 73.03 -22.53
N CYS A 492 -0.26 73.49 -22.78
CA CYS A 492 -1.44 72.67 -22.56
C CYS A 492 -2.24 72.42 -23.83
N GLN A 493 -2.95 71.30 -23.80
CA GLN A 493 -3.91 70.90 -24.82
C GLN A 493 -5.23 70.57 -24.16
N ASN A 494 -6.33 71.03 -24.75
CA ASN A 494 -7.65 70.54 -24.44
C ASN A 494 -7.78 69.10 -24.98
N VAL A 495 -8.10 68.15 -24.12
CA VAL A 495 -8.23 66.74 -24.49
C VAL A 495 -9.68 66.24 -24.45
N LYS A 496 -10.60 67.02 -23.88
CA LYS A 496 -12.04 66.74 -23.90
C LYS A 496 -12.84 67.98 -23.49
N ASN A 497 -13.77 68.40 -24.36
CA ASN A 497 -14.78 69.40 -24.00
C ASN A 497 -15.85 68.77 -23.10
N VAL A 498 -16.06 69.35 -21.93
CA VAL A 498 -17.05 68.91 -20.93
C VAL A 498 -18.14 69.96 -20.78
N ALA A 499 -17.74 71.24 -20.74
CA ALA A 499 -18.67 72.36 -20.81
C ALA A 499 -18.98 72.69 -22.27
N THR A 500 -20.12 73.34 -22.52
CA THR A 500 -20.61 73.61 -23.88
C THR A 500 -20.33 75.03 -24.35
N ALA A 501 -19.83 75.91 -23.46
CA ALA A 501 -19.69 77.33 -23.74
C ALA A 501 -18.54 77.64 -24.71
N CYS A 502 -17.41 76.94 -24.58
CA CYS A 502 -16.25 77.05 -25.46
C CYS A 502 -15.71 75.66 -25.81
N SER A 503 -14.94 75.57 -26.90
CA SER A 503 -14.37 74.31 -27.36
C SER A 503 -12.90 74.50 -27.73
N GLY A 504 -12.05 73.60 -27.25
CA GLY A 504 -10.64 73.54 -27.66
C GLY A 504 -9.71 74.60 -27.03
N VAL A 505 -10.21 75.41 -26.10
CA VAL A 505 -9.38 76.36 -25.35
C VAL A 505 -8.55 75.62 -24.31
N ALA A 506 -7.29 76.02 -24.12
CA ALA A 506 -6.41 75.48 -23.09
C ALA A 506 -5.61 76.62 -22.43
N PRO A 507 -5.34 76.56 -21.12
CA PRO A 507 -4.49 77.54 -20.46
C PRO A 507 -3.02 77.38 -20.88
N ASN A 508 -2.23 78.43 -20.74
CA ASN A 508 -0.80 78.43 -21.10
C ASN A 508 0.10 79.07 -20.03
N ILE A 509 -0.47 79.53 -18.92
CA ILE A 509 0.26 80.12 -17.80
C ILE A 509 -0.28 79.54 -16.49
N ILE A 510 0.61 79.27 -15.55
CA ILE A 510 0.29 79.00 -14.15
C ILE A 510 0.78 80.14 -13.26
N ASN A 511 -0.06 80.52 -12.31
CA ASN A 511 0.21 81.47 -11.25
C ASN A 511 -0.12 80.87 -9.89
N TRP A 512 0.51 81.41 -8.84
CA TRP A 512 0.34 80.96 -7.46
C TRP A 512 -0.21 82.12 -6.62
N HIS A 513 -1.35 81.89 -5.96
CA HIS A 513 -1.97 82.86 -5.08
C HIS A 513 -2.04 82.32 -3.66
N THR A 514 -2.21 83.20 -2.67
CA THR A 514 -2.28 82.79 -1.25
C THR A 514 -3.45 81.83 -0.93
N TYR A 515 -4.46 81.76 -1.80
CA TYR A 515 -5.59 80.81 -1.67
C TYR A 515 -5.44 79.54 -2.51
N GLY A 516 -4.46 79.46 -3.41
CA GLY A 516 -4.19 78.31 -4.26
C GLY A 516 -3.69 78.67 -5.67
N PRO A 517 -3.26 77.67 -6.46
CA PRO A 517 -2.81 77.89 -7.83
C PRO A 517 -3.97 78.14 -8.79
N TYR A 518 -3.69 78.88 -9.86
CA TYR A 518 -4.62 79.08 -10.97
C TYR A 518 -3.91 79.03 -12.32
N LEU A 519 -4.66 78.58 -13.33
CA LEU A 519 -4.25 78.45 -14.70
C LEU A 519 -4.97 79.48 -15.55
N ARG A 520 -4.25 80.11 -16.48
CA ARG A 520 -4.79 81.18 -17.32
C ARG A 520 -4.66 80.86 -18.81
N ALA A 521 -5.67 81.29 -19.56
CA ALA A 521 -5.58 81.54 -21.00
C ALA A 521 -5.57 83.07 -21.22
N SER A 522 -6.62 83.65 -21.80
CA SER A 522 -6.81 85.12 -21.81
C SER A 522 -6.97 85.69 -20.39
N SER A 523 -7.61 84.94 -19.51
CA SER A 523 -7.86 85.21 -18.10
C SER A 523 -7.90 83.86 -17.35
N VAL A 524 -8.47 83.82 -16.15
CA VAL A 524 -8.53 82.61 -15.31
C VAL A 524 -9.38 81.53 -15.97
N TYR A 525 -8.78 80.35 -16.14
CA TYR A 525 -9.39 79.15 -16.71
C TYR A 525 -9.72 78.13 -15.62
N TYR A 526 -8.72 77.78 -14.80
CA TYR A 526 -8.89 77.00 -13.57
C TYR A 526 -8.37 77.82 -12.40
N TYR A 527 -9.06 77.86 -11.27
CA TYR A 527 -8.55 78.40 -10.02
C TYR A 527 -8.96 77.51 -8.86
N PHE A 528 -7.96 76.93 -8.21
CA PHE A 528 -8.12 76.03 -7.07
C PHE A 528 -8.12 76.82 -5.76
N ASP A 529 -9.08 77.75 -5.64
CA ASP A 529 -9.24 78.60 -4.45
C ASP A 529 -9.75 77.77 -3.25
N GLY A 530 -8.97 77.75 -2.16
CA GLY A 530 -9.29 77.07 -0.91
C GLY A 530 -9.75 77.99 0.22
N ASN A 531 -10.21 79.21 -0.05
CA ASN A 531 -10.69 80.18 0.93
C ASN A 531 -12.22 80.35 0.88
N THR A 532 -12.88 80.31 2.02
CA THR A 532 -14.35 80.45 2.14
C THR A 532 -14.79 81.81 2.71
N SER A 533 -13.99 82.86 2.56
CA SER A 533 -14.24 84.17 3.21
C SER A 533 -14.26 85.37 2.28
N GLY A 534 -13.65 85.32 1.09
CA GLY A 534 -13.56 86.53 0.24
C GLY A 534 -13.33 86.32 -1.25
N ASN A 535 -13.19 85.09 -1.73
CA ASN A 535 -12.95 84.78 -3.14
C ASN A 535 -13.70 83.49 -3.53
N TRP A 536 -13.54 83.01 -4.76
CA TRP A 536 -14.20 81.79 -5.25
C TRP A 536 -13.34 81.03 -6.27
N PRO A 537 -13.50 79.70 -6.38
CA PRO A 537 -12.81 78.90 -7.39
C PRO A 537 -13.36 79.21 -8.78
N THR A 538 -12.56 78.96 -9.82
CA THR A 538 -12.95 79.21 -11.23
C THR A 538 -12.74 77.96 -12.07
N HIS A 539 -13.73 77.66 -12.91
CA HIS A 539 -13.77 76.50 -13.79
C HIS A 539 -14.31 76.92 -15.16
N ASP A 540 -13.70 77.92 -15.78
CA ASP A 540 -14.18 78.54 -17.01
C ASP A 540 -13.53 77.89 -18.26
N PRO A 541 -14.28 77.15 -19.10
CA PRO A 541 -13.75 76.54 -20.32
C PRO A 541 -13.30 77.57 -21.36
N CYS A 542 -13.77 78.82 -21.26
CA CYS A 542 -13.39 79.89 -22.16
C CYS A 542 -12.10 80.60 -21.71
N GLY A 543 -11.68 80.41 -20.45
CA GLY A 543 -10.52 81.10 -19.89
C GLY A 543 -10.69 82.62 -19.85
N THR A 544 -11.89 83.09 -19.55
CA THR A 544 -12.30 84.51 -19.52
C THR A 544 -12.73 84.99 -18.14
N TYR A 545 -12.63 84.14 -17.11
CA TYR A 545 -13.08 84.38 -15.73
C TYR A 545 -14.61 84.53 -15.58
N ASN A 546 -15.36 83.76 -16.39
CA ASN A 546 -16.82 83.70 -16.36
C ASN A 546 -17.36 82.44 -15.67
N THR A 547 -18.68 82.36 -15.49
CA THR A 547 -19.36 81.20 -14.89
C THR A 547 -19.84 80.20 -15.92
N ASP A 548 -19.02 79.93 -16.92
CA ASP A 548 -19.35 79.11 -18.09
C ASP A 548 -19.09 77.61 -17.89
N HIS A 549 -18.76 77.20 -16.66
CA HIS A 549 -18.74 75.79 -16.27
C HIS A 549 -20.11 75.13 -16.49
N LYS A 550 -20.10 73.83 -16.79
CA LYS A 550 -21.30 73.01 -16.88
C LYS A 550 -22.09 73.05 -15.56
N LYS A 551 -23.40 73.28 -15.66
CA LYS A 551 -24.36 73.37 -14.54
C LYS A 551 -25.08 72.04 -14.32
N GLY A 552 -25.76 71.90 -13.17
CA GLY A 552 -26.65 70.78 -12.88
C GLY A 552 -25.94 69.44 -12.69
N VAL A 553 -24.66 69.46 -12.29
CA VAL A 553 -23.87 68.25 -12.03
C VAL A 553 -24.12 67.79 -10.59
N SER A 554 -24.43 66.50 -10.41
CA SER A 554 -24.81 65.92 -9.10
C SER A 554 -23.67 65.89 -8.09
N THR A 555 -22.44 65.63 -8.53
CA THR A 555 -21.23 65.59 -7.71
C THR A 555 -20.13 66.47 -8.34
N PRO A 556 -20.28 67.80 -8.33
CA PRO A 556 -19.39 68.72 -9.03
C PRO A 556 -17.97 68.62 -8.45
N GLY A 557 -16.96 68.52 -9.30
CA GLY A 557 -15.59 68.36 -8.85
C GLY A 557 -14.58 68.16 -9.97
N GLY A 558 -13.41 67.69 -9.58
CA GLY A 558 -12.37 67.31 -10.52
C GLY A 558 -11.20 66.60 -9.88
N GLN A 559 -10.30 66.17 -10.73
CA GLN A 559 -9.14 65.35 -10.42
C GLN A 559 -7.90 65.93 -11.11
N ILE A 560 -6.76 65.82 -10.44
CA ILE A 560 -5.44 66.10 -11.02
C ILE A 560 -4.61 64.81 -10.98
N TYR A 561 -4.00 64.50 -12.12
CA TYR A 561 -3.12 63.37 -12.29
C TYR A 561 -1.73 63.83 -12.70
N LEU A 562 -0.70 63.06 -12.32
CA LEU A 562 0.69 63.29 -12.74
C LEU A 562 1.26 62.09 -13.49
N ARG A 563 2.19 62.35 -14.42
CA ARG A 563 2.91 61.33 -15.17
C ARG A 563 4.37 61.70 -15.45
#